data_AF-A0A9E1WGF4-F1
#
_entry.id   AF-A0A9E1WGF4-F1
#
_cell.length_a   1.000
_cell.length_b   1.000
_cell.length_c   1.000
_cell.angle_alpha   90.00
_cell.angle_beta   90.00
_cell.angle_gamma   90.00
#
_symmetry.space_group_name_H-M   'P 1'
#
loop_
_entity.id
_entity.type
_entity.pdbx_description
1 polymer ?
#
loop_
_entity_poly.entity_id
_entity_poly.type
_entity_poly.pdbx_seq_one_letter_code
_entity_poly.pdbx_strand_id
1 'polypeptide(L)'
;MDKKTAEILLNINQFDSPLDAYESCLFDLRNFVFQNPVIPKVLYNKLKKNKQFFEAISHFEKVDSRYITIEIAPLTGTHLFDKFVCYEENKSQIKQNLSKFLTTKNIEVGITQLIQNLSLWSEALSGVDTSGAEGVPLNKELDVLSTFKLLESIKENSTPIGDPQLLSELNRVKELGKSIQT
;
A
#
# COMPACT_ATOMS: atom_id res chain seq x y z
N MET A 1 -22.20 6.19 -15.69
CA MET A 1 -22.76 7.18 -14.74
C MET A 1 -23.51 8.25 -15.52
N ASP A 2 -24.40 9.05 -14.91
CA ASP A 2 -24.95 10.26 -15.56
C ASP A 2 -24.27 11.53 -15.02
N LYS A 3 -24.43 12.67 -15.71
CA LYS A 3 -23.76 13.92 -15.35
C LYS A 3 -24.11 14.37 -13.93
N LYS A 4 -25.38 14.33 -13.52
CA LYS A 4 -25.83 14.72 -12.18
C LYS A 4 -25.19 13.86 -11.07
N THR A 5 -25.07 12.56 -11.32
CA THR A 5 -24.38 11.64 -10.40
C THR A 5 -22.89 11.97 -10.32
N ALA A 6 -22.26 12.34 -11.43
CA ALA A 6 -20.86 12.77 -11.46
C ALA A 6 -20.64 14.07 -10.67
N GLU A 7 -21.56 15.04 -10.77
CA GLU A 7 -21.52 16.30 -10.00
C GLU A 7 -21.56 16.02 -8.49
N ILE A 8 -22.46 15.13 -8.05
CA ILE A 8 -22.60 14.74 -6.64
C ILE A 8 -21.36 13.98 -6.16
N LEU A 9 -20.84 13.05 -6.97
CA LEU A 9 -19.70 12.22 -6.60
C LEU A 9 -18.40 13.01 -6.42
N LEU A 10 -18.17 14.00 -7.28
CA LEU A 10 -17.02 14.92 -7.17
C LEU A 10 -17.30 16.09 -6.22
N ASN A 11 -18.55 16.30 -5.82
CA ASN A 11 -18.97 17.43 -5.00
C ASN A 11 -18.57 18.79 -5.59
N ILE A 12 -18.78 18.94 -6.90
CA ILE A 12 -18.23 20.06 -7.69
C ILE A 12 -18.66 21.45 -7.19
N ASN A 13 -19.79 21.55 -6.50
CA ASN A 13 -20.33 22.83 -6.01
C ASN A 13 -19.46 23.50 -4.94
N GLN A 14 -18.47 22.79 -4.39
CA GLN A 14 -17.51 23.32 -3.42
C GLN A 14 -16.21 23.82 -4.07
N PHE A 15 -16.09 23.75 -5.40
CA PHE A 15 -14.87 24.03 -6.14
C PHE A 15 -15.13 24.97 -7.32
N ASP A 16 -14.07 25.63 -7.79
CA ASP A 16 -14.15 26.55 -8.92
C ASP A 16 -14.34 25.82 -10.26
N SER A 17 -13.89 24.56 -10.35
CA SER A 17 -14.06 23.72 -11.54
C SER A 17 -14.26 22.22 -11.19
N PRO A 18 -14.84 21.41 -12.11
CA PRO A 18 -14.88 19.96 -11.96
C PRO A 18 -13.49 19.33 -11.85
N LEU A 19 -12.48 19.93 -12.50
CA LEU A 19 -11.10 19.47 -12.44
C LEU A 19 -10.53 19.64 -11.03
N ASP A 20 -10.72 20.80 -10.39
CA ASP A 20 -10.26 21.05 -9.01
C ASP A 20 -10.88 20.06 -8.02
N ALA A 21 -12.17 19.78 -8.19
CA ALA A 21 -12.89 18.79 -7.39
C ALA A 21 -12.31 17.37 -7.54
N TYR A 22 -11.99 16.98 -8.78
CA TYR A 22 -11.35 15.70 -9.09
C TYR A 22 -9.93 15.61 -8.52
N GLU A 23 -9.10 16.64 -8.70
CA GLU A 23 -7.75 16.68 -8.15
C GLU A 23 -7.74 16.63 -6.62
N SER A 24 -8.68 17.31 -5.96
CA SER A 24 -8.89 17.23 -4.52
C SER A 24 -9.19 15.80 -4.07
N CYS A 25 -10.11 15.10 -4.75
CA CYS A 25 -10.42 13.70 -4.47
C CYS A 25 -9.21 12.77 -4.67
N LEU A 26 -8.40 13.00 -5.71
CA LEU A 26 -7.17 12.23 -5.93
C LEU A 26 -6.12 12.50 -4.86
N PHE A 27 -6.00 13.76 -4.42
CA PHE A 27 -5.06 14.18 -3.40
C PHE A 27 -5.33 13.46 -2.07
N ASP A 28 -6.61 13.43 -1.65
CA ASP A 28 -7.04 12.71 -0.45
C ASP A 28 -6.74 11.20 -0.53
N LEU A 29 -6.98 10.60 -1.69
CA LEU A 29 -6.70 9.19 -1.92
C LEU A 29 -5.20 8.91 -1.87
N ARG A 30 -4.37 9.74 -2.51
CA ARG A 30 -2.92 9.62 -2.46
C ARG A 30 -2.39 9.77 -1.03
N ASN A 31 -2.88 10.76 -0.28
CA ASN A 31 -2.48 10.97 1.11
C ASN A 31 -2.86 9.78 2.00
N PHE A 32 -4.04 9.20 1.77
CA PHE A 32 -4.44 7.97 2.44
C PHE A 32 -3.38 6.86 2.23
N VAL A 33 -2.93 6.65 0.99
CA VAL A 33 -1.90 5.64 0.66
C VAL A 33 -0.56 5.94 1.35
N PHE A 34 -0.19 7.21 1.51
CA PHE A 34 1.06 7.58 2.18
C PHE A 34 1.04 7.33 3.69
N GLN A 35 -0.08 7.68 4.34
CA GLN A 35 -0.19 7.71 5.79
C GLN A 35 -0.62 6.38 6.41
N ASN A 36 -1.20 5.47 5.63
CA ASN A 36 -1.77 4.23 6.16
C ASN A 36 -0.91 3.01 5.84
N PRO A 37 -0.98 1.96 6.68
CA PRO A 37 -0.40 0.65 6.36
C PRO A 37 -0.99 0.05 5.08
N VAL A 38 -0.22 -0.84 4.46
CA VAL A 38 -0.68 -1.55 3.24
C VAL A 38 -1.68 -2.64 3.64
N ILE A 39 -2.97 -2.36 3.46
CA ILE A 39 -4.06 -3.29 3.72
C ILE A 39 -4.78 -3.59 2.40
N PRO A 40 -4.59 -4.78 1.78
CA PRO A 40 -5.06 -5.07 0.42
C PRO A 40 -6.54 -4.78 0.21
N LYS A 41 -7.42 -5.31 1.08
CA LYS A 41 -8.87 -5.08 1.00
C LYS A 41 -9.25 -3.60 1.00
N VAL A 42 -8.58 -2.78 1.82
CA VAL A 42 -8.83 -1.34 1.90
C VAL A 42 -8.32 -0.65 0.63
N LEU A 43 -7.13 -1.00 0.17
CA LEU A 43 -6.54 -0.45 -1.04
C LEU A 43 -7.32 -0.81 -2.31
N TYR A 44 -7.83 -2.04 -2.43
CA TYR A 44 -8.73 -2.42 -3.52
C TYR A 44 -10.03 -1.59 -3.52
N ASN A 45 -10.57 -1.27 -2.34
CA ASN A 45 -11.72 -0.36 -2.26
C ASN A 45 -11.34 1.07 -2.70
N LYS A 46 -10.11 1.54 -2.39
CA LYS A 46 -9.61 2.82 -2.91
C LYS A 46 -9.44 2.78 -4.43
N LEU A 47 -8.98 1.69 -5.02
CA LEU A 47 -8.95 1.54 -6.49
C LEU A 47 -10.33 1.64 -7.12
N LYS A 48 -11.35 1.00 -6.54
CA LYS A 48 -12.73 1.13 -7.00
C LYS A 48 -13.19 2.59 -6.97
N LYS A 49 -12.91 3.30 -5.87
CA LYS A 49 -13.26 4.72 -5.73
C LYS A 49 -12.49 5.62 -6.72
N ASN A 50 -11.21 5.36 -6.93
CA ASN A 50 -10.36 6.04 -7.92
C ASN A 50 -10.95 5.92 -9.34
N LYS A 51 -11.39 4.71 -9.72
CA LYS A 51 -12.07 4.48 -11.00
C LYS A 51 -13.39 5.26 -11.12
N GLN A 52 -14.17 5.32 -10.04
CA GLN A 52 -15.40 6.11 -10.01
C GLN A 52 -15.13 7.61 -10.22
N PHE A 53 -14.06 8.15 -9.61
CA PHE A 53 -13.67 9.55 -9.83
C PHE A 53 -13.25 9.81 -11.26
N PHE A 54 -12.48 8.91 -11.87
CA PHE A 54 -12.10 9.01 -13.27
C PHE A 54 -13.30 8.93 -14.23
N GLU A 55 -14.25 8.03 -13.96
CA GLU A 55 -15.52 7.98 -14.71
C GLU A 55 -16.30 9.29 -14.55
N ALA A 56 -16.38 9.83 -13.34
CA ALA A 56 -17.08 11.08 -13.07
C ALA A 56 -16.51 12.27 -13.84
N ILE A 57 -15.19 12.48 -13.78
CA ILE A 57 -14.55 13.63 -14.46
C ILE A 57 -14.70 13.55 -15.98
N SER A 58 -14.76 12.34 -16.54
CA SER A 58 -14.95 12.14 -17.98
C SER A 58 -16.27 12.69 -18.54
N HIS A 59 -17.25 12.97 -17.69
CA HIS A 59 -18.50 13.64 -18.07
C HIS A 59 -18.37 15.16 -18.26
N PHE A 60 -17.27 15.74 -17.80
CA PHE A 60 -17.00 17.18 -17.90
C PHE A 60 -15.81 17.44 -18.80
N GLU A 61 -14.71 16.73 -18.57
CA GLU A 61 -13.42 17.03 -19.18
C GLU A 61 -12.57 15.78 -19.39
N LYS A 62 -11.65 15.86 -20.36
CA LYS A 62 -10.66 14.82 -20.59
C LYS A 62 -9.45 15.09 -19.71
N VAL A 63 -9.11 14.13 -18.85
CA VAL A 63 -7.96 14.24 -17.94
C VAL A 63 -6.77 13.38 -18.37
N ASP A 64 -5.59 13.76 -17.92
CA ASP A 64 -4.35 13.05 -18.13
C ASP A 64 -4.35 11.67 -17.41
N SER A 65 -3.70 10.69 -18.03
CA SER A 65 -3.53 9.33 -17.50
C SER A 65 -2.08 8.86 -17.52
N ARG A 66 -1.11 9.77 -17.71
CA ARG A 66 0.31 9.48 -17.57
C ARG A 66 0.63 8.90 -16.19
N TYR A 67 1.57 7.98 -16.18
CA TYR A 67 2.04 7.29 -14.99
C TYR A 67 3.50 6.89 -15.16
N ILE A 68 4.15 6.60 -14.03
CA ILE A 68 5.47 5.96 -13.98
C ILE A 68 5.28 4.59 -13.35
N THR A 69 6.02 3.61 -13.85
CA THR A 69 6.20 2.32 -13.19
C THR A 69 7.65 2.19 -12.78
N ILE A 70 7.88 1.58 -11.63
CA ILE A 70 9.20 1.08 -11.25
C ILE A 70 9.25 -0.43 -11.26
N GLU A 71 10.45 -0.96 -11.42
CA GLU A 71 10.71 -2.36 -11.18
C GLU A 71 10.74 -2.61 -9.67
N ILE A 72 9.99 -3.60 -9.19
CA ILE A 72 10.05 -4.05 -7.79
C ILE A 72 11.24 -5.00 -7.69
N ALA A 73 12.24 -4.63 -6.90
CA ALA A 73 13.41 -5.47 -6.72
C ALA A 73 13.03 -6.79 -6.00
N PRO A 74 13.60 -7.94 -6.39
CA PRO A 74 13.42 -9.19 -5.65
C PRO A 74 13.87 -9.05 -4.19
N LEU A 75 13.20 -9.75 -3.28
CA LEU A 75 13.62 -9.81 -1.87
C LEU A 75 14.81 -10.76 -1.72
N THR A 76 16.02 -10.20 -1.81
CA THR A 76 17.28 -10.96 -1.78
C THR A 76 17.86 -11.08 -0.37
N GLY A 77 18.85 -11.96 -0.20
CA GLY A 77 19.54 -12.19 1.07
C GLY A 77 19.14 -13.47 1.78
N THR A 78 20.02 -13.93 2.68
CA THR A 78 19.85 -15.19 3.42
C THR A 78 18.98 -15.00 4.67
N HIS A 79 19.11 -13.87 5.36
CA HIS A 79 18.37 -13.59 6.59
C HIS A 79 17.10 -12.81 6.31
N LEU A 80 16.11 -12.98 7.21
CA LEU A 80 14.84 -12.27 7.12
C LEU A 80 15.02 -10.74 7.17
N PHE A 81 16.04 -10.28 7.90
CA PHE A 81 16.45 -8.88 7.94
C PHE A 81 16.79 -8.32 6.55
N ASP A 82 17.60 -9.03 5.76
CA ASP A 82 18.01 -8.56 4.43
C ASP A 82 16.80 -8.38 3.51
N LYS A 83 15.89 -9.36 3.56
CA LYS A 83 14.63 -9.33 2.81
C LYS A 83 13.71 -8.20 3.28
N PHE A 84 13.67 -7.91 4.58
CA PHE A 84 12.91 -6.80 5.15
C PHE A 84 13.44 -5.44 4.66
N VAL A 85 14.76 -5.27 4.57
CA VAL A 85 15.37 -4.06 4.01
C VAL A 85 14.93 -3.88 2.55
N CYS A 86 15.03 -4.91 1.71
CA CYS A 86 14.53 -4.83 0.32
C CYS A 86 13.03 -4.48 0.25
N TYR A 87 12.21 -5.06 1.13
CA TYR A 87 10.77 -4.79 1.19
C TYR A 87 10.48 -3.31 1.50
N GLU A 88 11.14 -2.74 2.50
CA GLU A 88 10.95 -1.33 2.87
C GLU A 88 11.57 -0.36 1.84
N GLU A 89 12.69 -0.72 1.20
CA GLU A 89 13.25 0.02 0.07
C GLU A 89 12.28 0.10 -1.11
N ASN A 90 11.71 -1.04 -1.52
CA ASN A 90 10.67 -1.10 -2.54
C ASN A 90 9.46 -0.22 -2.16
N LYS A 91 8.96 -0.33 -0.93
CA LYS A 91 7.83 0.47 -0.41
C LYS A 91 8.12 1.97 -0.48
N SER A 92 9.34 2.38 -0.11
CA SER A 92 9.80 3.76 -0.19
C SER A 92 9.83 4.27 -1.64
N GLN A 93 10.44 3.51 -2.55
CA GLN A 93 10.51 3.87 -3.97
C GLN A 93 9.11 3.97 -4.60
N ILE A 94 8.20 3.04 -4.30
CA ILE A 94 6.81 3.11 -4.79
C ILE A 94 6.15 4.41 -4.33
N LYS A 95 6.26 4.76 -3.04
CA LYS A 95 5.69 6.01 -2.49
C LYS A 95 6.33 7.26 -3.11
N GLN A 96 7.63 7.25 -3.34
CA GLN A 96 8.33 8.35 -4.03
C GLN A 96 7.87 8.53 -5.49
N ASN A 97 7.51 7.46 -6.20
CA ASN A 97 6.96 7.61 -7.55
C ASN A 97 5.51 8.06 -7.55
N LEU A 98 4.73 7.58 -6.57
CA LEU A 98 3.35 8.02 -6.39
C LEU A 98 3.24 9.54 -6.09
N SER A 99 4.29 10.16 -5.54
CA SER A 99 4.29 11.61 -5.29
C SER A 99 4.52 12.48 -6.53
N LYS A 100 5.13 11.93 -7.59
CA LYS A 100 5.53 12.68 -8.80
C LYS A 100 4.35 13.17 -9.63
N PHE A 101 3.30 12.35 -9.78
CA PHE A 101 2.14 12.65 -10.60
C PHE A 101 0.84 12.38 -9.85
N LEU A 102 -0.10 13.34 -9.90
CA LEU A 102 -1.43 13.19 -9.34
C LEU A 102 -2.42 12.80 -10.43
N THR A 103 -2.38 11.54 -10.87
CA THR A 103 -3.32 11.01 -11.86
C THR A 103 -3.96 9.72 -11.33
N THR A 104 -5.18 9.41 -11.79
CA THR A 104 -5.84 8.14 -11.47
C THR A 104 -4.93 6.94 -11.80
N LYS A 105 -4.25 6.95 -12.95
CA LYS A 105 -3.42 5.83 -13.36
C LYS A 105 -2.17 5.68 -12.50
N ASN A 106 -1.54 6.79 -12.08
CA ASN A 106 -0.39 6.74 -11.18
C ASN A 106 -0.77 6.18 -9.80
N ILE A 107 -1.93 6.58 -9.27
CA ILE A 107 -2.50 6.02 -8.03
C ILE A 107 -2.79 4.53 -8.16
N GLU A 108 -3.38 4.12 -9.30
CA GLU A 108 -3.68 2.71 -9.58
C GLU A 108 -2.41 1.86 -9.55
N VAL A 109 -1.38 2.26 -10.31
CA VAL A 109 -0.10 1.56 -10.37
C VAL A 109 0.56 1.52 -8.99
N GLY A 110 0.63 2.65 -8.28
CA GLY A 110 1.24 2.71 -6.95
C GLY A 110 0.58 1.76 -5.95
N ILE A 111 -0.76 1.71 -5.91
CA ILE A 111 -1.48 0.77 -5.05
C ILE A 111 -1.18 -0.69 -5.45
N THR A 112 -1.24 -1.02 -6.74
CA THR A 112 -0.97 -2.38 -7.22
C THR A 112 0.45 -2.82 -6.84
N GLN A 113 1.43 -1.93 -6.97
CA GLN A 113 2.81 -2.22 -6.60
C GLN A 113 3.00 -2.41 -5.10
N LEU A 114 2.31 -1.62 -4.25
CA LEU A 114 2.34 -1.82 -2.80
C LEU A 114 1.78 -3.19 -2.41
N ILE A 115 0.68 -3.62 -3.04
CA ILE A 115 0.08 -4.93 -2.81
C ILE A 115 1.02 -6.04 -3.28
N GLN A 116 1.64 -5.90 -4.46
CA GLN A 116 2.62 -6.86 -4.97
C GLN A 116 3.84 -6.98 -4.04
N ASN A 117 4.39 -5.87 -3.57
CA ASN A 117 5.52 -5.86 -2.64
C ASN A 117 5.16 -6.54 -1.30
N LEU A 118 3.95 -6.30 -0.78
CA LEU A 118 3.44 -6.98 0.40
C LEU A 118 3.26 -8.49 0.18
N SER A 119 2.82 -8.90 -1.02
CA SER A 119 2.71 -10.32 -1.37
C SER A 119 4.07 -11.01 -1.33
N LEU A 120 5.11 -10.39 -1.91
CA LEU A 120 6.47 -10.92 -1.87
C LEU A 120 6.98 -11.03 -0.43
N TRP A 121 6.70 -10.03 0.41
CA TRP A 121 7.09 -10.06 1.81
C TRP A 121 6.37 -11.17 2.59
N SER A 122 5.05 -11.31 2.40
CA SER A 122 4.29 -12.40 3.00
C SER A 122 4.79 -13.78 2.55
N GLU A 123 5.21 -13.93 1.29
CA GLU A 123 5.77 -15.18 0.77
C GLU A 123 7.12 -15.49 1.43
N ALA A 124 7.98 -14.48 1.60
CA ALA A 124 9.26 -14.63 2.31
C ALA A 124 9.09 -15.09 3.77
N LEU A 125 7.91 -14.88 4.36
CA LEU A 125 7.55 -15.31 5.72
C LEU A 125 6.92 -16.69 5.80
N SER A 126 6.60 -17.34 4.67
CA SER A 126 5.84 -18.60 4.63
C SER A 126 6.39 -19.70 5.55
N GLY A 127 7.72 -19.82 5.68
CA GLY A 127 8.38 -20.80 6.54
C GLY A 127 8.58 -20.40 8.01
N VAL A 128 8.22 -19.18 8.42
CA VAL A 128 8.33 -18.75 9.83
C VAL A 128 7.19 -19.33 10.64
N ASP A 129 7.44 -19.94 11.79
CA ASP A 129 6.33 -20.35 12.68
C ASP A 129 5.75 -19.14 13.43
N THR A 130 4.44 -18.92 13.29
CA THR A 130 3.71 -17.84 13.95
C THR A 130 2.50 -18.36 14.73
N SER A 131 2.41 -19.68 14.99
CA SER A 131 1.23 -20.29 15.63
C SER A 131 0.97 -19.80 17.06
N GLY A 132 2.02 -19.36 17.76
CA GLY A 132 1.94 -18.78 19.11
C GLY A 132 1.79 -17.26 19.14
N ALA A 133 1.67 -16.60 17.99
CA ALA A 133 1.59 -15.15 17.91
C ALA A 133 0.24 -14.62 18.41
N GLU A 134 0.23 -13.46 19.06
CA GLU A 134 -1.01 -12.79 19.42
C GLU A 134 -1.69 -12.22 18.16
N GLY A 135 -3.03 -12.25 18.16
CA GLY A 135 -3.81 -11.64 17.09
C GLY A 135 -3.80 -10.12 17.22
N VAL A 136 -3.22 -9.42 16.23
CA VAL A 136 -3.24 -7.95 16.16
C VAL A 136 -4.14 -7.45 15.03
N PRO A 137 -4.81 -6.30 15.19
CA PRO A 137 -5.56 -5.68 14.11
C PRO A 137 -4.68 -5.44 12.87
N LEU A 138 -5.21 -5.73 11.68
CA LEU A 138 -4.48 -5.59 10.41
C LEU A 138 -3.99 -4.16 10.13
N ASN A 139 -4.67 -3.16 10.70
CA ASN A 139 -4.33 -1.74 10.60
C ASN A 139 -3.32 -1.24 11.64
N LYS A 140 -2.85 -2.11 12.53
CA LYS A 140 -1.87 -1.78 13.57
C LYS A 140 -0.53 -2.41 13.23
N GLU A 141 0.14 -1.84 12.24
CA GLU A 141 1.52 -2.19 11.85
C GLU A 141 2.48 -1.87 12.98
N LEU A 142 3.39 -2.81 13.29
CA LEU A 142 4.52 -2.51 14.16
C LEU A 142 5.40 -1.45 13.50
N ASP A 143 5.85 -0.49 14.29
CA ASP A 143 6.74 0.56 13.82
C ASP A 143 7.96 -0.01 13.06
N VAL A 144 8.26 0.58 11.90
CA VAL A 144 9.28 0.09 10.96
C VAL A 144 10.65 0.00 11.62
N LEU A 145 11.02 0.99 12.45
CA LEU A 145 12.31 0.98 13.15
C LEU A 145 12.37 -0.10 14.23
N SER A 146 11.23 -0.39 14.87
CA SER A 146 11.12 -1.47 15.85
C SER A 146 11.30 -2.84 15.17
N THR A 147 10.59 -3.09 14.07
CA THR A 147 10.76 -4.31 13.26
C THR A 147 12.20 -4.46 12.75
N PHE A 148 12.79 -3.36 12.27
CA PHE A 148 14.18 -3.32 11.82
C PHE A 148 15.15 -3.81 12.90
N LYS A 149 15.12 -3.19 14.09
CA LYS A 149 16.03 -3.51 15.20
C LYS A 149 15.88 -4.94 15.70
N LEU A 150 14.64 -5.44 15.76
CA LEU A 150 14.37 -6.81 16.19
C LEU A 150 14.95 -7.82 15.20
N LEU A 151 14.76 -7.61 13.90
CA LEU A 151 15.31 -8.47 12.85
C LEU A 151 16.84 -8.36 12.74
N GLU A 152 17.39 -7.17 12.90
CA GLU A 152 18.84 -6.93 12.93
C GLU A 152 19.50 -7.70 14.08
N SER A 153 18.97 -7.56 15.29
CA SER A 153 19.47 -8.28 16.47
C SER A 153 19.40 -9.80 16.30
N ILE A 154 18.33 -10.32 15.69
CA ILE A 154 18.20 -11.75 15.36
C ILE A 154 19.31 -12.20 14.39
N LYS A 155 19.61 -11.39 13.37
CA LYS A 155 20.68 -11.67 12.42
C LYS A 155 22.06 -11.64 13.09
N GLU A 156 22.36 -10.59 13.85
CA GLU A 156 23.66 -10.40 14.50
C GLU A 156 23.95 -11.49 15.54
N ASN A 157 22.94 -11.85 16.34
CA ASN A 157 23.10 -12.80 17.43
C ASN A 157 22.77 -14.24 17.03
N SER A 158 22.32 -14.46 15.79
CA SER A 158 21.86 -15.77 15.27
C SER A 158 20.83 -16.43 16.19
N THR A 159 19.96 -15.63 16.82
CA THR A 159 18.94 -16.13 17.74
C THR A 159 17.70 -16.62 16.99
N PRO A 160 16.93 -17.56 17.55
CA PRO A 160 15.63 -17.91 17.00
C PRO A 160 14.66 -16.74 17.05
N ILE A 161 13.74 -16.67 16.07
CA ILE A 161 12.62 -15.72 16.10
C ILE A 161 11.67 -16.12 17.23
N GLY A 162 11.66 -15.37 18.33
CA GLY A 162 10.82 -15.65 19.50
C GLY A 162 10.25 -14.42 20.19
N ASP A 163 10.58 -13.21 19.72
CA ASP A 163 10.02 -11.98 20.28
C ASP A 163 8.49 -11.91 20.01
N PRO A 164 7.64 -11.76 21.03
CA PRO A 164 6.19 -11.78 20.86
C PRO A 164 5.65 -10.67 19.95
N GLN A 165 6.27 -9.48 19.97
CA GLN A 165 5.83 -8.35 19.15
C GLN A 165 6.16 -8.59 17.69
N LEU A 166 7.39 -9.07 17.42
CA LEU A 166 7.79 -9.46 16.08
C LEU A 166 6.90 -10.59 15.54
N LEU A 167 6.69 -11.66 16.31
CA LEU A 167 5.84 -12.77 15.89
C LEU A 167 4.41 -12.32 15.53
N SER A 168 3.84 -11.39 16.30
CA SER A 168 2.52 -10.81 16.03
C SER A 168 2.51 -9.98 14.75
N GLU A 169 3.56 -9.20 14.49
CA GLU A 169 3.73 -8.46 13.23
C GLU A 169 3.89 -9.39 12.02
N LEU A 170 4.71 -10.43 12.13
CA LEU A 170 4.89 -11.41 11.05
C LEU A 170 3.58 -12.16 10.75
N ASN A 171 2.82 -12.50 11.80
CA ASN A 171 1.49 -13.08 11.64
C ASN A 171 0.52 -12.12 10.93
N ARG A 172 0.51 -10.84 11.32
CA ARG A 172 -0.29 -9.79 10.66
C ARG A 172 0.00 -9.71 9.17
N VAL A 173 1.28 -9.71 8.78
CA VAL A 173 1.69 -9.67 7.37
C VAL A 173 1.21 -10.90 6.61
N LYS A 174 1.31 -12.10 7.20
CA LYS A 174 0.78 -13.33 6.59
C LYS A 174 -0.72 -13.29 6.37
N GLU A 175 -1.48 -12.82 7.35
CA GLU A 175 -2.93 -12.65 7.23
C GLU A 175 -3.29 -11.63 6.13
N LEU A 176 -2.53 -10.54 6.03
CA LEU A 176 -2.68 -9.60 4.93
C LEU A 176 -2.39 -10.26 3.57
N GLY A 177 -1.32 -11.07 3.46
CA GLY A 177 -0.98 -11.79 2.24
C GLY A 177 -2.09 -12.73 1.76
N LYS A 178 -2.73 -13.45 2.68
CA LYS A 178 -3.90 -14.29 2.37
C LYS A 178 -5.05 -13.50 1.74
N SER A 179 -5.24 -12.23 2.15
CA SER A 179 -6.28 -11.36 1.61
C SER A 179 -6.02 -10.81 0.21
N ILE A 180 -4.83 -11.05 -0.37
CA ILE A 180 -4.48 -10.60 -1.72
C ILE A 180 -5.07 -11.53 -2.79
N GLN A 181 -5.27 -12.81 -2.45
CA GLN A 181 -5.69 -13.88 -3.37
C GLN A 181 -7.21 -14.11 -3.40
N THR A 182 -8.00 -13.33 -2.64
CA THR A 182 -9.47 -13.43 -2.55
C THR A 182 -10.15 -12.21 -3.14
#